data_AF-A0A336N8M8-F1
#
_entry.id   AF-A0A336N8M8-F1
#
_cell.length_a   1.000
_cell.length_b   1.000
_cell.length_c   1.000
_cell.angle_alpha   90.00
_cell.angle_beta   90.00
_cell.angle_gamma   90.00
#
_symmetry.space_group_name_H-M   'P 1'
#
loop_
_entity.id
_entity.type
_entity.pdbx_description
1 polymer ?
#
loop_
_entity_poly.entity_id
_entity_poly.type
_entity_poly.pdbx_seq_one_letter_code
_entity_poly.pdbx_strand_id
1 'polypeptide(L)'
;MELIHQRINGKLPLIGVGNLITAEQMEEAFATGWAEFIAVGKTVLLNPNIVELIQSGKTQEISTALDPERKAFYRFPDYLWDLNMKELAFLPPVKK
;
A
#
# COMPACT_ATOMS: atom_id res chain seq x y z
N MET A 1 8.90 -13.32 -7.67
CA MET A 1 9.10 -12.22 -8.64
C MET A 1 10.46 -12.30 -9.32
N GLU A 2 11.50 -12.74 -8.62
CA GLU A 2 12.85 -12.97 -9.15
C GLU A 2 12.91 -13.62 -10.54
N LEU A 3 12.26 -14.78 -10.76
CA LEU A 3 12.27 -15.45 -12.07
C LEU A 3 11.67 -14.61 -13.20
N ILE A 4 10.67 -13.77 -12.89
CA ILE A 4 10.05 -12.85 -13.86
C ILE A 4 11.02 -11.72 -14.18
N HIS A 5 11.66 -11.14 -13.16
CA HIS A 5 12.68 -10.09 -13.32
C HIS A 5 13.86 -10.57 -14.16
N GLN A 6 14.41 -11.76 -13.85
CA GLN A 6 15.45 -12.42 -14.64
C GLN A 6 15.01 -12.67 -16.09
N ARG A 7 13.75 -13.07 -16.31
CA ARG A 7 13.21 -13.31 -17.65
C ARG A 7 13.08 -12.02 -18.46
N ILE A 8 12.68 -10.92 -17.82
CA ILE A 8 12.59 -9.59 -18.43
C ILE A 8 13.98 -9.09 -18.83
N ASN A 9 15.00 -9.37 -18.00
CA ASN A 9 16.40 -9.05 -18.28
C ASN A 9 16.60 -7.57 -18.68
N GLY A 10 16.00 -6.66 -17.91
CA GLY A 10 16.13 -5.21 -18.10
C GLY A 10 15.46 -4.62 -19.35
N LYS A 11 14.71 -5.41 -20.14
CA LYS A 11 14.05 -4.92 -21.36
C LYS A 11 12.89 -3.95 -21.08
N LEU A 12 12.27 -4.06 -19.92
CA LEU A 12 11.21 -3.18 -19.42
C LEU A 12 11.25 -3.17 -17.89
N PRO A 13 10.73 -2.13 -17.22
CA PRO A 13 10.59 -2.14 -15.77
C PRO A 13 9.48 -3.09 -15.32
N LEU A 14 9.71 -3.79 -14.22
CA LEU A 14 8.75 -4.59 -13.48
C LEU A 14 8.22 -3.81 -12.28
N ILE A 15 6.90 -3.85 -12.09
CA ILE A 15 6.23 -3.27 -10.92
C ILE A 15 5.76 -4.41 -10.02
N GLY A 16 6.32 -4.49 -8.81
CA GLY A 16 5.93 -5.45 -7.79
C GLY A 16 4.72 -4.98 -6.97
N VAL A 17 3.80 -5.89 -6.66
CA VAL A 17 2.64 -5.64 -5.78
C VAL A 17 2.52 -6.78 -4.76
N GLY A 18 2.02 -6.48 -3.56
CA GLY A 18 1.80 -7.54 -2.56
C GLY A 18 1.56 -7.04 -1.14
N ASN A 19 0.37 -6.51 -0.87
CA ASN A 19 -0.11 -6.15 0.49
C ASN A 19 0.94 -5.44 1.38
N LEU A 20 1.74 -4.53 0.80
CA LEU A 20 2.80 -3.78 1.46
C LEU A 20 2.18 -2.61 2.23
N ILE A 21 1.94 -2.76 3.53
CA ILE A 21 1.23 -1.80 4.37
C ILE A 21 2.19 -0.90 5.16
N THR A 22 3.25 -1.46 5.75
CA THR A 22 4.22 -0.67 6.54
C THR A 22 5.40 -0.18 5.68
N ALA A 23 6.11 0.84 6.14
CA ALA A 23 7.30 1.34 5.45
C ALA A 23 8.39 0.26 5.37
N GLU A 24 8.55 -0.54 6.43
CA GLU A 24 9.51 -1.64 6.49
C GLU A 24 9.20 -2.69 5.43
N GLN A 25 7.92 -3.06 5.26
CA GLN A 25 7.52 -3.99 4.19
C GLN A 25 7.82 -3.44 2.79
N MET A 26 7.63 -2.14 2.59
CA MET A 26 7.96 -1.48 1.31
C MET A 26 9.47 -1.48 1.07
N GLU A 27 10.27 -1.15 2.09
CA GLU A 27 11.73 -1.15 2.04
C GLU A 27 12.28 -2.54 1.79
N GLU A 28 11.84 -3.55 2.53
CA GLU A 28 12.23 -4.94 2.36
C GLU A 28 11.90 -5.44 0.95
N ALA A 29 10.69 -5.16 0.45
CA ALA A 29 10.28 -5.55 -0.89
C ALA A 29 11.14 -4.89 -1.97
N PHE A 30 11.45 -3.59 -1.82
CA PHE A 30 12.31 -2.87 -2.75
C PHE A 30 13.76 -3.36 -2.70
N ALA A 31 14.28 -3.62 -1.49
CA ALA A 31 15.65 -4.11 -1.27
C ALA A 31 15.92 -5.49 -1.88
N THR A 32 14.88 -6.28 -2.20
CA THR A 32 15.06 -7.55 -2.94
C THR A 32 15.69 -7.35 -4.31
N GLY A 33 15.54 -6.17 -4.92
CA GLY A 33 15.98 -5.90 -6.29
C GLY A 33 15.21 -6.67 -7.36
N TRP A 34 14.09 -7.30 -7.01
CA TRP A 34 13.28 -8.10 -7.95
C TRP A 34 12.28 -7.28 -8.77
N ALA A 35 12.19 -5.98 -8.53
CA ALA A 35 11.34 -5.07 -9.28
C ALA A 35 11.93 -3.66 -9.22
N GLU A 36 11.78 -2.89 -10.30
CA GLU A 36 12.22 -1.50 -10.38
C GLU A 36 11.29 -0.56 -9.61
N PHE A 37 10.03 -0.95 -9.44
CA PHE A 37 9.04 -0.20 -8.68
C PHE A 37 8.19 -1.12 -7.82
N ILE A 38 7.68 -0.57 -6.71
CA ILE A 38 6.66 -1.21 -5.90
C ILE A 38 5.36 -0.38 -5.96
N ALA A 39 4.22 -1.06 -5.97
CA ALA A 39 2.91 -0.42 -5.96
C ALA A 39 2.14 -0.78 -4.68
N VAL A 40 1.51 0.23 -4.10
CA VAL A 40 0.84 0.15 -2.79
C VAL A 40 -0.62 0.60 -2.87
N GLY A 41 -1.53 -0.35 -3.12
CA GLY A 41 -2.96 -0.07 -3.30
C GLY A 41 -3.69 0.24 -1.99
N LYS A 42 -3.80 -0.76 -1.10
CA LYS A 42 -4.50 -0.58 0.20
C LYS A 42 -3.88 0.53 1.05
N THR A 43 -2.57 0.67 0.99
CA THR A 43 -1.83 1.65 1.78
C THR A 43 -2.14 3.09 1.37
N VAL A 44 -2.26 3.39 0.07
CA VAL A 44 -2.63 4.75 -0.36
C VAL A 44 -4.08 5.07 -0.01
N LEU A 45 -4.96 4.06 0.04
CA LEU A 45 -6.33 4.21 0.53
C LEU A 45 -6.37 4.57 2.03
N LEU A 46 -5.44 4.01 2.83
CA LEU A 46 -5.32 4.29 4.26
C LEU A 46 -4.58 5.60 4.55
N ASN A 47 -3.59 5.93 3.72
CA ASN A 47 -2.66 7.03 3.91
C ASN A 47 -2.54 7.80 2.59
N PRO A 48 -3.47 8.73 2.30
CA PRO A 48 -3.41 9.54 1.08
C PRO A 48 -2.10 10.34 0.93
N ASN A 49 -1.41 10.58 2.05
CA ASN A 49 -0.13 11.28 2.16
C ASN A 49 1.07 10.32 2.41
N ILE A 50 0.96 9.04 2.04
CA ILE A 50 2.00 8.02 2.32
C ILE A 50 3.41 8.45 1.89
N VAL A 51 3.55 9.12 0.73
CA VAL A 51 4.83 9.60 0.21
C VAL A 51 5.46 10.62 1.15
N GLU A 52 4.65 11.56 1.66
CA GLU A 52 5.11 12.59 2.60
C GLU A 52 5.56 11.96 3.93
N LEU A 53 4.81 10.99 4.45
CA LEU A 53 5.16 10.28 5.69
C LEU A 53 6.51 9.56 5.57
N ILE A 54 6.76 8.90 4.44
CA ILE A 54 8.04 8.22 4.17
C ILE A 54 9.17 9.24 4.03
N GLN A 55 9.00 10.27 3.19
CA GLN A 55 10.04 11.27 2.93
C GLN A 55 10.40 12.08 4.18
N SER A 56 9.45 12.29 5.09
CA SER A 56 9.65 13.03 6.35
C SER A 56 10.14 12.15 7.51
N GLY A 57 10.34 10.85 7.29
CA GLY A 57 10.75 9.91 8.34
C GLY A 57 9.68 9.61 9.38
N LYS A 58 8.42 9.98 9.13
CA LYS A 58 7.27 9.76 10.02
C LYS A 58 6.57 8.42 9.75
N THR A 59 7.36 7.36 9.54
CA THR A 59 6.84 6.04 9.18
C THR A 59 5.93 5.43 10.25
N GLN A 60 6.14 5.81 11.52
CA GLN A 60 5.30 5.39 12.65
C GLN A 60 3.87 5.96 12.62
N GLU A 61 3.61 6.99 11.80
CA GLU A 61 2.28 7.57 11.61
C GLU A 61 1.47 6.87 10.50
N ILE A 62 2.08 5.90 9.79
CA ILE A 62 1.40 5.14 8.74
C ILE A 62 0.31 4.26 9.36
N SER A 63 -0.94 4.54 9.01
CA SER A 63 -2.10 3.76 9.42
C SER A 63 -2.12 2.42 8.69
N THR A 64 -2.26 1.34 9.44
CA THR A 64 -2.28 -0.03 8.91
C THR A 64 -3.69 -0.61 8.74
N ALA A 65 -4.68 0.07 9.31
CA ALA A 65 -6.10 -0.27 9.22
C ALA A 65 -6.95 1.00 9.12
N LEU A 66 -8.12 0.87 8.52
CA LEU A 66 -9.09 1.94 8.35
C LEU A 66 -9.82 2.16 9.67
N ASP A 67 -9.85 3.40 10.12
CA ASP A 67 -10.52 3.84 11.34
C ASP A 67 -11.96 4.32 11.01
N PRO A 68 -13.02 3.58 11.40
CA PRO A 68 -14.40 3.96 11.11
C PRO A 68 -14.77 5.38 11.58
N GLU A 69 -14.13 5.85 12.65
CA GLU A 69 -14.37 7.17 13.24
C GLU A 69 -13.78 8.31 12.40
N ARG A 70 -12.92 7.99 11.41
CA ARG A 70 -12.21 8.97 10.58
C ARG A 70 -12.71 8.98 9.13
N LYS A 71 -13.98 8.67 8.86
CA LYS A 71 -14.57 8.63 7.51
C LYS A 71 -14.18 9.81 6.61
N ALA A 72 -14.28 11.04 7.12
CA ALA A 72 -13.97 12.25 6.36
C ALA A 72 -12.50 12.35 5.91
N PHE A 73 -11.55 11.77 6.67
CA PHE A 73 -10.13 11.80 6.35
C PHE A 73 -9.81 10.98 5.09
N TYR A 74 -10.43 9.81 4.94
CA TYR A 74 -10.18 8.89 3.82
C TYR A 74 -10.78 9.38 2.51
N ARG A 75 -11.79 10.27 2.57
CA ARG A 75 -12.46 10.87 1.40
C ARG A 75 -12.99 9.84 0.39
N PHE A 76 -13.36 8.65 0.87
CA PHE A 76 -13.97 7.63 0.03
C PHE A 76 -15.38 8.06 -0.38
N PRO A 77 -15.78 7.83 -1.64
CA PRO A 77 -17.20 7.85 -2.01
C PRO A 77 -17.99 6.89 -1.12
N ASP A 78 -19.25 7.22 -0.81
CA ASP A 78 -20.07 6.42 0.10
C ASP A 78 -20.14 4.93 -0.29
N TYR A 79 -20.24 4.65 -1.59
CA TYR A 79 -20.22 3.27 -2.09
C TYR A 79 -18.93 2.50 -1.72
N LEU A 80 -17.77 3.14 -1.86
CA LEU A 80 -16.49 2.51 -1.51
C LEU A 80 -16.36 2.34 0.01
N TRP A 81 -16.84 3.31 0.78
CA TRP A 81 -16.90 3.23 2.23
C TRP A 81 -17.73 2.02 2.68
N ASP A 82 -18.94 1.87 2.14
CA ASP A 82 -19.83 0.76 2.46
C ASP A 82 -19.26 -0.60 2.07
N LEU A 83 -18.52 -0.68 0.94
CA LEU A 83 -17.78 -1.89 0.57
C LEU A 83 -16.66 -2.20 1.56
N ASN A 84 -15.95 -1.18 2.06
CA ASN A 84 -14.86 -1.38 3.02
C ASN A 84 -15.36 -1.84 4.38
N MET A 85 -16.55 -1.38 4.81
CA MET A 85 -17.20 -1.82 6.04
C MET A 85 -17.68 -3.28 5.98
N LYS A 86 -17.77 -3.86 4.79
CA LYS A 86 -18.01 -5.31 4.60
C LYS A 86 -16.73 -6.15 4.71
N GLU A 87 -15.59 -5.53 5.00
CA GLU A 87 -14.28 -6.18 5.17
C GLU A 87 -13.87 -7.06 3.97
N LEU A 88 -14.18 -6.62 2.75
CA LEU A 88 -13.79 -7.33 1.54
C LEU A 88 -12.26 -7.42 1.42
N ALA A 89 -11.73 -8.61 1.14
CA ALA A 89 -10.30 -8.89 1.20
C ALA A 89 -9.42 -8.02 0.27
N PHE A 90 -9.98 -7.45 -0.80
CA PHE A 90 -9.25 -6.56 -1.71
C PHE A 90 -9.15 -5.12 -1.18
N LEU A 91 -9.89 -4.77 -0.12
CA LEU A 91 -9.89 -3.46 0.54
C LEU A 91 -9.02 -3.46 1.81
N PRO A 92 -8.68 -2.27 2.33
CA PRO A 92 -8.00 -2.13 3.62
C PRO A 92 -8.73 -2.82 4.77
N PRO A 93 -7.99 -3.45 5.71
CA PRO A 93 -8.59 -3.99 6.93
C PRO A 93 -9.17 -2.87 7.78
N VAL A 94 -10.22 -3.17 8.55
CA VAL A 94 -10.87 -2.21 9.45
C VAL A 94 -10.33 -2.41 10.88
N LYS A 95 -10.08 -1.31 11.58
CA LYS A 95 -9.64 -1.33 12.98
C LYS A 95 -10.75 -1.93 13.86
N LYS A 96 -10.37 -2.81 14.79
CA LYS A 96 -11.26 -3.41 15.79
C LYS A 96 -11.27 -2.60 17.08
#